data_AF-A0A2V9VLN6-F1
#
_entry.id   AF-A0A2V9VLN6-F1
#
_cell.length_a   1.000
_cell.length_b   1.000
_cell.length_c   1.000
_cell.angle_alpha   90.00
_cell.angle_beta   90.00
_cell.angle_gamma   90.00
#
_symmetry.space_group_name_H-M   'P 1'
#
loop_
_entity.id
_entity.type
_entity.pdbx_description
1 polymer ?
#
loop_
_entity_poly.entity_id
_entity_poly.type
_entity_poly.pdbx_seq_one_letter_code
_entity_poly.pdbx_strand_id
1 'polypeptide(L)'
;LASILFLISGASIGWVLGGPGLGTKGVLALGTAQRNIAAALVVGGKDFDDPRVVVMIVVVAVVGLPILMPLARVLGSRSAPVSIAAD
;
A
#
# COMPACT_ATOMS: atom_id res chain seq x y z
N LEU A 1 6.51 -13.97 -6.07
CA LEU A 1 7.40 -12.99 -6.72
C LEU A 1 6.64 -11.82 -7.35
N ALA A 2 5.67 -12.07 -8.25
CA ALA A 2 4.86 -11.03 -8.89
C ALA A 2 4.23 -10.03 -7.90
N SER A 3 3.69 -10.52 -6.79
CA SER A 3 3.06 -9.71 -5.73
C SER A 3 4.00 -8.70 -5.09
N ILE A 4 5.25 -9.12 -4.85
CA ILE A 4 6.28 -8.29 -4.21
C ILE A 4 6.74 -7.21 -5.20
N LEU A 5 6.98 -7.58 -6.45
CA LEU A 5 7.32 -6.63 -7.51
C LEU A 5 6.21 -5.60 -7.69
N PHE A 6 4.96 -6.01 -7.72
CA PHE A 6 3.81 -5.12 -7.86
C PHE A 6 3.67 -4.12 -6.71
N LEU A 7 3.86 -4.59 -5.47
CA LEU A 7 3.82 -3.74 -4.27
C LEU A 7 4.97 -2.74 -4.25
N ILE A 8 6.20 -3.18 -4.54
CA ILE A 8 7.38 -2.30 -4.59
C ILE A 8 7.20 -1.27 -5.70
N SER A 9 6.79 -1.68 -6.90
CA SER A 9 6.57 -0.78 -8.04
C SER A 9 5.53 0.30 -7.70
N GLY A 10 4.39 -0.10 -7.13
CA GLY A 10 3.33 0.84 -6.74
C GLY A 10 3.77 1.81 -5.65
N ALA A 11 4.46 1.32 -4.62
CA ALA A 11 4.98 2.16 -3.55
C ALA A 11 6.07 3.12 -4.05
N SER A 12 6.97 2.65 -4.92
CA SER A 12 8.02 3.48 -5.54
C SER A 12 7.42 4.59 -6.42
N ILE A 13 6.39 4.28 -7.22
CA ILE A 13 5.69 5.28 -8.04
C ILE A 13 5.03 6.34 -7.16
N GLY A 14 4.30 5.92 -6.13
CA GLY A 14 3.67 6.86 -5.17
C GLY A 14 4.68 7.71 -4.38
N TRP A 15 5.87 7.16 -4.11
CA TRP A 15 6.96 7.89 -3.44
C TRP A 15 7.65 8.91 -4.36
N VAL A 16 7.88 8.55 -5.62
CA VAL A 16 8.51 9.43 -6.61
C VAL A 16 7.59 10.61 -6.93
N LEU A 17 6.28 10.37 -7.03
CA LEU A 17 5.28 11.39 -7.37
C LEU A 17 4.80 12.23 -6.17
N GLY A 18 5.10 11.84 -4.93
CA GLY A 18 4.52 12.46 -3.72
C GLY A 18 5.05 13.82 -3.28
N GLY A 19 5.78 14.53 -4.15
CA GLY A 19 6.24 15.91 -3.90
C GLY A 19 7.39 16.05 -2.89
N PRO A 20 7.81 17.28 -2.55
CA PRO A 20 9.00 17.53 -1.72
C PRO A 20 8.80 17.27 -0.21
N GLY A 21 7.56 17.19 0.27
CA GLY A 21 7.27 16.90 1.68
C GLY A 21 7.37 15.42 2.01
N LEU A 22 8.23 15.06 2.98
CA LEU A 22 8.40 13.66 3.42
C LEU A 22 7.09 13.05 3.97
N GLY A 23 6.24 13.85 4.60
CA GLY A 23 4.90 13.44 5.02
C GLY A 23 4.01 13.09 3.83
N THR A 24 3.89 14.01 2.86
CA THR A 24 3.06 13.86 1.65
C THR A 24 3.50 12.68 0.78
N LYS A 25 4.81 12.48 0.61
CA LYS A 25 5.36 11.29 -0.05
C LYS A 25 4.92 10.01 0.61
N GLY A 26 4.94 10.01 1.93
CA GLY A 26 4.57 8.86 2.71
C GLY A 26 3.10 8.46 2.54
N VAL A 27 2.19 9.43 2.65
CA VAL A 27 0.75 9.17 2.49
C VAL A 27 0.44 8.74 1.06
N LEU A 28 1.07 9.36 0.05
CA LEU A 28 0.83 9.02 -1.35
C LEU A 28 1.39 7.63 -1.70
N ALA A 29 2.56 7.27 -1.19
CA ALA A 29 3.13 5.93 -1.37
C ALA A 29 2.25 4.84 -0.71
N LEU A 30 1.77 5.08 0.52
CA LEU A 30 0.88 4.14 1.20
C LEU A 30 -0.50 4.07 0.51
N GLY A 31 -1.08 5.20 0.11
CA GLY A 31 -2.35 5.24 -0.60
C GLY A 31 -2.29 4.54 -1.97
N THR A 32 -1.17 4.66 -2.69
CA THR A 32 -0.94 3.96 -3.97
C THR A 32 -0.80 2.44 -3.77
N ALA A 33 -0.26 2.02 -2.63
CA ALA A 33 -0.10 0.62 -2.30
C ALA A 33 -1.37 -0.04 -1.74
N GLN A 34 -2.22 0.70 -1.04
CA GLN A 34 -3.52 0.22 -0.53
C GLN A 34 -4.60 0.24 -1.63
N ARG A 35 -4.63 -0.82 -2.43
CA ARG A 35 -5.68 -1.04 -3.44
C ARG A 35 -6.88 -1.74 -2.81
N ASN A 36 -8.07 -1.52 -3.36
CA ASN A 36 -9.28 -2.18 -2.89
C ASN A 36 -9.27 -3.69 -3.26
N ILE A 37 -8.83 -4.51 -2.32
CA ILE A 37 -8.77 -5.98 -2.47
C ILE A 37 -10.17 -6.60 -2.54
N ALA A 38 -11.17 -6.01 -1.87
CA ALA A 38 -12.54 -6.53 -1.89
C ALA A 38 -13.15 -6.47 -3.30
N ALA A 39 -12.95 -5.35 -4.02
CA ALA A 39 -13.38 -5.23 -5.40
C ALA A 39 -12.63 -6.23 -6.32
N ALA A 40 -11.31 -6.40 -6.11
CA ALA A 40 -10.51 -7.35 -6.88
C ALA A 40 -10.98 -8.80 -6.70
N LEU A 41 -11.33 -9.21 -5.46
CA LEU A 41 -11.86 -10.54 -5.17
C LEU A 41 -13.23 -10.77 -5.82
N VAL A 42 -14.10 -9.75 -5.87
CA VAL A 42 -15.44 -9.87 -6.49
C VAL A 42 -15.33 -10.05 -8.00
N VAL A 43 -14.50 -9.24 -8.68
CA VAL A 43 -14.26 -9.33 -10.13
C VAL A 43 -13.51 -10.62 -10.47
N GLY A 44 -12.43 -10.90 -9.73
CA GLY A 44 -11.61 -12.10 -9.95
C GLY A 44 -12.34 -13.42 -9.69
N GLY A 45 -13.36 -13.42 -8.83
CA GLY A 45 -14.17 -14.60 -8.54
C GLY A 45 -15.45 -14.73 -9.37
N LYS A 46 -15.89 -13.66 -10.07
CA LYS A 46 -17.09 -13.69 -10.94
C LYS A 46 -16.75 -13.79 -12.42
N ASP A 47 -15.70 -13.11 -12.87
CA ASP A 47 -15.39 -12.93 -14.30
C ASP A 47 -14.32 -13.91 -14.82
N PHE A 48 -13.73 -14.72 -13.93
CA PHE A 48 -12.70 -15.70 -14.28
C PHE A 48 -13.02 -17.07 -13.66
N ASP A 49 -13.08 -18.11 -14.49
CA ASP A 49 -13.28 -19.50 -14.06
C ASP A 49 -12.01 -20.14 -13.46
N ASP A 50 -10.83 -19.55 -13.64
CA ASP A 50 -9.57 -20.06 -13.08
C ASP A 50 -9.37 -19.58 -11.62
N PRO A 51 -9.42 -20.48 -10.62
CA PRO A 51 -9.23 -20.13 -9.20
C PRO A 51 -7.85 -19.55 -8.89
N ARG A 52 -6.85 -19.70 -9.77
CA ARG A 52 -5.52 -19.12 -9.60
C ARG A 52 -5.52 -17.60 -9.55
N VAL A 53 -6.51 -16.94 -10.18
CA VAL A 53 -6.66 -15.47 -10.15
C VAL A 53 -7.00 -14.99 -8.74
N VAL A 54 -7.97 -15.64 -8.09
CA VAL A 54 -8.37 -15.34 -6.71
C VAL A 54 -7.21 -15.62 -5.74
N VAL A 55 -6.49 -16.72 -5.93
CA VAL A 55 -5.30 -17.06 -5.13
C VAL A 55 -4.24 -15.96 -5.24
N MET A 56 -3.98 -15.43 -6.43
CA MET A 56 -3.01 -14.34 -6.62
C MET A 56 -3.41 -13.08 -5.83
N ILE A 57 -4.70 -12.73 -5.82
CA ILE A 57 -5.22 -11.56 -5.09
C ILE A 57 -5.03 -11.73 -3.58
N VAL A 58 -5.35 -12.92 -3.05
CA VAL A 58 -5.16 -13.24 -1.63
C VAL A 58 -3.68 -13.22 -1.25
N VAL A 59 -2.80 -13.77 -2.10
CA VAL A 59 -1.34 -13.71 -1.88
C VAL A 59 -0.83 -12.27 -1.81
N VAL A 60 -1.31 -11.39 -2.70
CA VAL A 60 -0.97 -9.96 -2.65
C VAL A 60 -1.43 -9.31 -1.34
N ALA A 61 -2.63 -9.64 -0.86
CA ALA A 61 -3.16 -9.09 0.39
C ALA A 61 -2.36 -9.54 1.62
N VAL A 62 -2.09 -10.84 1.72
CA VAL A 62 -1.35 -11.43 2.85
C VAL A 62 0.10 -10.96 2.87
N VAL A 63 0.75 -10.81 1.71
CA VAL A 63 2.14 -10.34 1.62
C VAL A 63 2.23 -8.81 1.74
N GLY A 64 1.20 -8.07 1.31
CA GLY A 64 1.16 -6.60 1.41
C GLY A 64 1.06 -6.09 2.85
N LEU A 65 0.30 -6.77 3.71
CA LEU A 65 0.11 -6.39 5.11
C LEU A 65 1.43 -6.28 5.92
N PRO A 66 2.31 -7.31 5.95
CA PRO A 66 3.57 -7.25 6.68
C PRO A 66 4.61 -6.34 6.05
N ILE A 67 4.46 -5.94 4.77
CA ILE A 67 5.34 -4.97 4.12
C ILE A 67 4.89 -3.53 4.43
N LEU A 68 3.58 -3.29 4.45
CA LEU A 68 3.00 -1.97 4.71
C LEU A 68 3.08 -1.56 6.18
N MET A 69 2.93 -2.49 7.12
CA MET A 69 3.05 -2.21 8.56
C MET A 69 4.40 -1.57 8.98
N PRO A 70 5.57 -2.12 8.61
CA PRO A 70 6.85 -1.51 8.94
C PRO A 70 7.07 -0.21 8.18
N LEU A 71 6.61 -0.10 6.93
CA LEU A 71 6.70 1.14 6.16
C LEU A 71 5.89 2.26 6.83
N ALA A 72 4.66 1.97 7.24
CA ALA A 72 3.82 2.89 8.01
C ALA A 72 4.42 3.25 9.38
N ARG A 73 5.05 2.29 10.06
CA ARG A 73 5.73 2.52 11.34
C ARG A 73 6.95 3.43 11.21
N VAL A 74 7.80 3.22 10.20
CA VAL A 74 8.98 4.05 9.94
C VAL A 74 8.56 5.48 9.60
N LEU A 75 7.50 5.64 8.83
CA LEU A 75 6.95 6.94 8.42
C LEU A 75 6.29 7.68 9.60
N GLY A 76 5.46 6.97 10.37
CA GLY A 76 4.78 7.53 11.55
C GLY A 76 5.75 7.92 12.66
N SER A 77 6.87 7.20 12.80
CA SER A 77 7.92 7.55 13.77
C SER A 77 8.70 8.83 13.43
N ARG A 78 8.58 9.33 12.18
CA ARG A 78 9.21 10.58 11.72
C ARG A 78 8.26 11.77 11.70
N SER A 79 6.96 11.55 11.92
CA SER A 79 6.03 12.63 12.22
C SER A 79 6.33 13.11 13.64
N ALA A 80 7.13 14.16 13.75
CA ALA A 80 7.33 14.87 15.01
C ALA A 80 5.96 15.15 15.67
N PRO A 81 5.87 15.12 17.01
CA PRO A 81 4.66 15.56 17.70
C PRO A 81 4.33 16.95 17.18
N VAL A 82 3.12 17.14 16.68
CA VAL A 82 2.56 18.49 16.57
C VAL A 82 2.63 19.05 17.98
N SER A 83 3.56 19.97 18.20
CA SER A 83 3.53 20.85 19.36
C SER A 83 2.25 21.63 19.21
N ILE A 84 1.18 21.18 19.87
CA ILE A 84 0.09 22.04 20.29
C ILE A 84 0.71 22.97 21.33
N ALA A 85 1.52 23.91 20.85
CA ALA A 85 1.94 25.05 21.64
C ALA A 85 0.70 25.93 21.72
N ALA A 86 0.16 25.93 22.94
CA ALA A 86 -0.72 26.92 23.52
C ALA A 86 -0.93 28.19 22.70
N ASP A 87 -2.20 28.45 22.39
CA ASP A 87 -2.83 29.75 22.57
C ASP A 87 -4.21 29.51 23.22
#